data_AF-A0A960I1M2-F1
#
_entry.id   AF-A0A960I1M2-F1
#
_cell.length_a   1.000
_cell.length_b   1.000
_cell.length_c   1.000
_cell.angle_alpha   90.00
_cell.angle_beta   90.00
_cell.angle_gamma   90.00
#
_symmetry.space_group_name_H-M   'P 1'
#
loop_
_entity.id
_entity.type
_entity.pdbx_description
1 polymer ?
#
loop_
_entity_poly.entity_id
_entity_poly.type
_entity_poly.pdbx_seq_one_letter_code
_entity_poly.pdbx_strand_id
1 'polypeptide(L)' 'MRYTKSTGVWTLYWPDRNSKFHRYEDLDPTPTIDRLLAEIDADPICIFWG' A
#
# COMPACT_ATOMS: atom_id res chain seq x y z
N MET A 1 -1.23 -5.53 1.76
CA MET A 1 -1.63 -4.49 2.74
C MET A 1 -1.60 -5.07 4.15
N ARG A 2 -1.19 -4.30 5.17
CA ARG A 2 -1.19 -4.76 6.57
C ARG A 2 -1.74 -3.68 7.50
N TYR A 3 -2.65 -4.07 8.38
CA TYR A 3 -3.17 -3.21 9.44
C TYR A 3 -2.36 -3.36 10.72
N THR A 4 -1.97 -2.25 11.32
CA THR A 4 -1.25 -2.22 12.59
C THR A 4 -2.20 -1.77 13.69
N LYS A 5 -2.71 -2.73 14.47
CA LYS A 5 -3.71 -2.47 15.54
C LYS A 5 -3.18 -1.54 16.64
N SER A 6 -1.88 -1.54 16.91
CA SER A 6 -1.26 -0.72 17.95
C SER A 6 -1.26 0.78 17.62
N THR A 7 -1.13 1.13 16.35
CA THR A 7 -1.11 2.53 15.87
C THR A 7 -2.40 2.92 15.15
N GLY A 8 -3.28 1.96 14.85
CA GLY A 8 -4.52 2.20 14.13
C GLY A 8 -4.33 2.59 12.67
N VAL A 9 -3.14 2.32 12.10
CA VAL A 9 -2.80 2.70 10.72
C VAL A 9 -2.62 1.48 9.84
N TRP A 10 -2.90 1.71 8.57
CA TRP A 10 -2.66 0.80 7.47
C TRP A 10 -1.35 1.14 6.79
N THR A 11 -0.55 0.12 6.54
CA THR A 11 0.67 0.21 5.75
C THR A 11 0.51 -0.60 4.47
N LEU A 12 0.80 0.04 3.34
CA LEU A 12 0.78 -0.60 2.04
C LEU A 12 2.08 -1.36 1.82
N TYR A 13 1.95 -2.56 1.27
CA TYR A 13 3.06 -3.38 0.85
C TYR A 13 2.77 -3.84 -0.56
N TRP A 14 3.77 -3.72 -1.44
CA TRP A 14 3.70 -4.16 -2.81
C TRP A 14 4.64 -5.36 -3.01
N PRO A 15 4.19 -6.41 -3.73
CA PRO A 15 5.07 -7.50 -4.13
C PRO A 15 5.94 -7.05 -5.31
N ASP A 16 7.25 -7.18 -5.17
CA ASP A 16 8.19 -7.05 -6.28
C ASP A 16 8.08 -8.25 -7.24
N ARG A 17 8.66 -8.13 -8.43
CA ARG A 17 8.75 -9.19 -9.45
C ARG A 17 9.26 -10.52 -8.91
N ASN A 18 10.02 -10.48 -7.80
CA ASN A 18 10.52 -11.66 -7.09
C ASN A 18 9.63 -12.15 -5.93
N SER A 19 8.35 -11.77 -5.87
CA SER A 19 7.43 -12.06 -4.76
C SER A 19 7.90 -11.57 -3.38
N LYS A 20 8.82 -10.60 -3.34
CA LYS A 20 9.26 -9.95 -2.11
C LYS A 20 8.31 -8.82 -1.77
N PHE A 21 7.85 -8.75 -0.53
CA PHE A 21 7.02 -7.64 -0.08
C PHE A 21 7.89 -6.46 0.32
N HIS A 22 7.76 -5.36 -0.42
CA HIS A 22 8.39 -4.09 -0.11
C HIS A 22 7.34 -3.14 0.48
N ARG A 23 7.76 -2.33 1.45
CA ARG A 23 6.90 -1.27 1.98
C ARG A 23 6.73 -0.23 0.89
N TYR A 24 5.50 0.18 0.63
CA TYR A 24 5.25 1.30 -0.26
C TYR A 24 5.66 2.57 0.47
N GLU A 25 6.77 3.18 0.05
CA GLU A 25 7.39 4.34 0.70
C GLU A 25 6.81 5.67 0.24
N ASP A 26 6.15 5.69 -0.93
CA ASP A 26 5.46 6.87 -1.46
C ASP A 26 4.18 7.22 -0.69
N LEU A 27 3.65 6.26 0.08
CA LEU A 27 2.43 6.44 0.88
C LEU A 27 2.74 6.24 2.36
N ASP A 28 2.60 7.31 3.13
CA ASP A 28 2.71 7.24 4.58
C ASP A 28 1.64 6.32 5.20
N PRO A 29 1.96 5.67 6.35
CA PRO A 29 0.98 4.88 7.08
C PRO A 29 -0.24 5.73 7.45
N THR A 30 -1.41 5.35 6.94
CA THR A 30 -2.64 6.13 7.12
C THR A 30 -3.70 5.29 7.84
N PRO A 31 -4.48 5.86 8.77
CA PRO A 31 -5.64 5.17 9.34
C PRO A 31 -6.76 4.96 8.32
N THR A 32 -6.67 5.63 7.17
CA THR A 32 -7.76 5.79 6.21
C THR A 32 -7.56 4.82 5.03
N ILE A 33 -8.35 3.75 4.99
CA ILE A 33 -8.25 2.71 3.95
C ILE A 33 -8.72 3.18 2.58
N ASP A 34 -9.67 4.10 2.53
CA ASP A 34 -10.19 4.70 1.30
C ASP A 34 -9.12 5.46 0.53
N ARG A 35 -8.21 6.17 1.22
CA ARG A 35 -7.04 6.78 0.59
C ARG A 35 -6.08 5.76 -0.02
N LEU A 36 -5.89 4.62 0.64
CA LEU A 36 -5.07 3.51 0.11
C LEU A 36 -5.70 2.89 -1.13
N LEU A 37 -7.02 2.68 -1.11
CA LEU A 37 -7.76 2.15 -2.25
C LEU A 37 -7.72 3.10 -3.44
N ALA A 38 -7.87 4.41 -3.23
CA ALA A 38 -7.75 5.40 -4.29
C ALA A 38 -6.36 5.41 -4.95
N GLU A 39 -5.29 5.23 -4.16
CA GLU A 39 -3.92 5.14 -4.68
C GLU A 39 -3.71 3.85 -5.50
N ILE A 40 -4.25 2.73 -5.03
CA ILE A 40 -4.21 1.46 -5.76
C ILE A 40 -5.04 1.55 -7.04
N ASP A 41 -6.19 2.22 -7.01
CA ASP A 41 -7.06 2.42 -8.18
C ASP A 41 -6.42 3.33 -9.23
N ALA A 42 -5.78 4.41 -8.78
CA ALA A 42 -5.05 5.32 -9.66
C ALA A 42 -3.82 4.65 -10.30
N ASP A 43 -3.18 3.71 -9.60
CA ASP A 43 -1.97 2.95 -10.00
C ASP A 43 -0.99 3.75 -10.87
N PRO A 44 -0.49 4.91 -10.38
CA PRO A 44 0.25 5.87 -11.19
C PRO A 44 1.56 5.32 -11.77
N ILE A 45 2.08 4.24 -11.19
CA ILE A 45 3.32 3.56 -11.62
C ILE A 45 3.07 2.16 -12.20
N CYS A 46 1.80 1.79 -12.44
CA CYS A 46 1.38 0.50 -13.01
C CYS A 46 1.98 -0.74 -12.31
N ILE A 47 2.04 -0.74 -10.98
CA ILE A 47 2.58 -1.88 -10.22
C ILE A 47 1.49 -2.78 -9.63
N PHE A 48 0.24 -2.32 -9.58
CA PHE A 48 -0.86 -3.07 -8.99
C PHE A 48 -1.73 -3.77 -10.05
N TRP A 49 -1.98 -3.14 -11.19
CA TRP A 49 -2.88 -3.64 -12.24
C TRP A 49 -2.22 -3.87 -13.60
N GLY A 50 -0.88 -3.83 -13.68
CA GLY A 50 -0.11 -4.06 -14.90
C GLY A 50 -0.42 -5.38 -15.62
#